data_AF-A0A3D1AD14-F1
#
_entry.id   AF-A0A3D1AD14-F1
#
_cell.length_a   1.000
_cell.length_b   1.000
_cell.length_c   1.000
_cell.angle_alpha   90.00
_cell.angle_beta   90.00
_cell.angle_gamma   90.00
#
_symmetry.space_group_name_H-M   'P 1'
#
loop_
_entity.id
_entity.type
_entity.pdbx_description
1 polymer ?
#
loop_
_entity_poly.entity_id
_entity_poly.type
_entity_poly.pdbx_seq_one_letter_code
_entity_poly.pdbx_strand_id
1 'polypeptide(L)'
;MDDAEITNKTETNLFGSMRSNINKLIRLLQQILDFRKIENGKMELKLLQGDIVKFIKDICYTDFIPLIKKKNINFRFISASEHILAYFDPDKINKIIYNLLSNAFKYTNDGGTIEVEL
;
A
#
# COMPACT_ATOMS: atom_id res chain seq x y z
N MET A 1 38.15 3.58 10.87
CA MET A 1 36.96 3.45 10.03
C MET A 1 37.17 4.46 8.91
N ASP A 2 37.44 3.96 7.71
CA ASP A 2 37.97 4.76 6.60
C ASP A 2 36.96 5.77 6.08
N ASP A 3 37.44 6.98 5.76
CA ASP A 3 36.66 8.06 5.16
C ASP A 3 36.02 7.65 3.81
N ALA A 4 36.62 6.67 3.12
CA ALA A 4 36.06 6.07 1.90
C ALA A 4 34.79 5.25 2.16
N GLU A 5 34.66 4.63 3.33
CA GLU A 5 33.49 3.83 3.73
C GLU A 5 32.30 4.75 4.12
N ILE A 6 32.61 5.88 4.75
CA ILE A 6 31.63 6.91 5.14
C ILE A 6 31.12 7.65 3.89
N THR A 7 31.99 7.97 2.94
CA THR A 7 31.64 8.64 1.67
C THR A 7 30.69 7.76 0.84
N ASN A 8 31.02 6.48 0.64
CA ASN A 8 30.16 5.54 -0.09
C ASN A 8 28.78 5.38 0.57
N LYS A 9 28.74 5.28 1.91
CA LYS A 9 27.49 5.14 2.66
C LYS A 9 26.61 6.39 2.56
N THR A 10 27.21 7.58 2.48
CA THR A 10 26.52 8.87 2.35
C THR A 10 25.96 9.06 0.94
N GLU A 11 26.73 8.73 -0.10
CA GLU A 11 26.25 8.74 -1.49
C GLU A 11 25.09 7.76 -1.70
N THR A 12 25.21 6.53 -1.17
CA THR A 12 24.15 5.51 -1.28
C THR A 12 22.84 5.96 -0.63
N ASN A 13 22.91 6.64 0.51
CA ASN A 13 21.74 7.20 1.20
C ASN A 13 21.10 8.39 0.44
N LEU A 14 21.91 9.21 -0.23
CA LEU A 14 21.43 10.30 -1.09
C LEU A 14 20.67 9.75 -2.30
N PHE A 15 21.21 8.74 -2.97
CA PHE A 15 20.53 8.05 -4.08
C PHE A 15 19.22 7.40 -3.62
N GLY A 16 19.18 6.78 -2.45
CA GLY A 16 17.95 6.23 -1.86
C GLY A 16 16.89 7.30 -1.61
N SER A 17 17.30 8.47 -1.11
CA SER A 17 16.41 9.61 -0.85
C SER A 17 15.87 10.22 -2.15
N MET A 18 16.72 10.41 -3.17
CA MET A 18 16.31 10.85 -4.50
C MET A 18 15.30 9.89 -5.13
N ARG A 19 15.59 8.58 -5.11
CA ARG A 19 14.69 7.53 -5.62
C ARG A 19 13.32 7.59 -4.94
N SER A 20 13.29 7.75 -3.61
CA SER A 20 12.04 7.90 -2.86
C SER A 20 11.25 9.12 -3.31
N ASN A 21 11.91 10.27 -3.51
CA ASN A 21 11.25 11.49 -3.96
C ASN A 21 10.73 11.41 -5.39
N ILE A 22 11.46 10.77 -6.31
CA ILE A 22 10.99 10.48 -7.67
C ILE A 22 9.74 9.60 -7.62
N ASN A 23 9.75 8.53 -6.81
CA ASN A 23 8.59 7.65 -6.65
C ASN A 23 7.37 8.40 -6.08
N LYS A 24 7.58 9.34 -5.14
CA LYS A 24 6.51 10.20 -4.62
C LYS A 24 5.92 11.08 -5.73
N LEU A 25 6.77 11.73 -6.55
CA LEU A 25 6.33 12.55 -7.68
C LEU A 25 5.51 11.74 -8.68
N ILE A 26 5.99 10.55 -9.07
CA ILE A 26 5.27 9.64 -9.97
C ILE A 26 3.89 9.29 -9.39
N ARG A 27 3.81 8.96 -8.10
CA ARG A 27 2.54 8.64 -7.43
C ARG A 27 1.57 9.83 -7.44
N LEU A 28 2.05 11.04 -7.21
CA LEU A 28 1.22 12.26 -7.27
C LEU A 28 0.69 12.51 -8.69
N LEU A 29 1.54 12.33 -9.70
CA LEU A 29 1.17 12.49 -11.11
C LEU A 29 0.09 11.48 -11.50
N GLN A 30 0.24 10.22 -11.07
CA GLN A 30 -0.77 9.18 -11.26
C GLN A 30 -2.10 9.51 -10.58
N GLN A 31 -2.07 10.05 -9.36
CA GLN A 31 -3.27 10.49 -8.65
C GLN A 31 -4.01 11.60 -9.39
N ILE A 32 -3.28 12.58 -9.97
CA ILE A 32 -3.88 13.65 -10.79
C ILE A 32 -4.53 13.09 -12.06
N LEU A 33 -3.85 12.17 -12.76
CA LEU A 33 -4.41 11.54 -13.97
C LEU A 33 -5.68 10.75 -13.67
N ASP A 34 -5.68 10.00 -12.57
CA ASP A 34 -6.86 9.23 -12.15
C ASP A 34 -8.01 10.14 -11.73
N PHE A 35 -7.72 11.24 -11.03
CA PHE A 35 -8.71 12.26 -10.68
C PHE A 35 -9.39 12.86 -11.93
N ARG A 36 -8.59 13.22 -12.94
CA ARG A 36 -9.12 13.72 -14.24
C ARG A 36 -9.98 12.70 -14.98
N LYS A 37 -9.66 11.40 -14.89
CA LYS A 37 -10.49 10.35 -15.49
C LYS A 37 -11.85 10.25 -14.81
N ILE A 38 -11.88 10.38 -13.49
CA ILE A 38 -13.10 10.38 -12.68
C ILE A 38 -13.98 11.60 -13.02
N GLU A 39 -13.43 12.81 -13.01
CA GLU A 39 -14.19 14.04 -13.31
C GLU A 39 -14.83 14.05 -14.69
N ASN A 40 -14.14 13.49 -15.69
CA ASN A 40 -14.64 13.42 -17.05
C ASN A 40 -15.61 12.24 -17.29
N GLY A 41 -15.96 11.47 -16.25
CA GLY A 41 -16.82 10.28 -16.37
C GLY A 41 -16.18 9.14 -17.17
N LYS A 42 -14.87 9.19 -17.44
CA LYS A 42 -14.13 8.21 -18.27
C LYS A 42 -13.56 7.05 -17.46
N MET A 43 -13.91 6.95 -16.17
CA MET A 43 -13.47 5.84 -15.33
C MET A 43 -14.49 4.71 -15.38
N GLU A 44 -14.24 3.75 -16.26
CA GLU A 44 -15.00 2.50 -16.32
C GLU A 44 -14.45 1.50 -15.30
N LEU A 45 -15.35 0.86 -14.54
CA LEU A 45 -15.01 -0.23 -13.63
C LEU A 45 -14.91 -1.54 -14.41
N LYS A 46 -13.81 -2.26 -14.22
CA LYS A 46 -13.61 -3.60 -14.77
C LYS A 46 -14.00 -4.62 -13.72
N LEU A 47 -15.30 -4.84 -13.58
CA LEU A 47 -15.83 -5.77 -12.59
C LEU A 47 -15.50 -7.22 -12.95
N LEU A 48 -14.91 -7.94 -12.01
CA LEU A 48 -14.69 -9.37 -12.06
C LEU A 48 -15.35 -10.02 -10.84
N GLN A 49 -15.90 -11.21 -11.03
CA GLN A 49 -16.43 -12.00 -9.92
C GLN A 49 -15.28 -12.71 -9.21
N GLY A 50 -15.24 -12.61 -7.88
CA GLY A 50 -14.23 -13.29 -7.09
C GLY A 50 -14.55 -13.26 -5.61
N ASP A 51 -13.74 -13.99 -4.84
CA ASP A 51 -13.82 -13.94 -3.38
C ASP A 51 -13.09 -12.69 -2.87
N ILE A 52 -13.87 -11.69 -2.44
CA ILE A 52 -13.34 -10.40 -2.00
C ILE A 52 -12.64 -10.52 -0.64
N VAL A 53 -13.05 -11.46 0.22
CA VAL A 53 -12.42 -11.70 1.52
C VAL A 53 -10.99 -12.17 1.31
N LYS A 54 -10.83 -13.21 0.47
CA LYS A 54 -9.52 -13.72 0.10
C LYS A 54 -8.67 -12.65 -0.58
N PHE A 55 -9.23 -11.90 -1.52
CA PHE A 55 -8.51 -10.86 -2.24
C PHE A 55 -7.93 -9.78 -1.31
N ILE A 56 -8.75 -9.22 -0.41
CA ILE A 56 -8.30 -8.19 0.54
C ILE A 56 -7.30 -8.77 1.54
N LYS A 57 -7.55 -9.99 2.04
CA LYS A 57 -6.64 -10.67 2.95
C LYS A 57 -5.26 -10.90 2.32
N ASP A 58 -5.22 -11.33 1.06
CA ASP A 58 -3.98 -11.55 0.32
C ASP A 58 -3.19 -10.24 0.15
N ILE A 59 -3.84 -9.12 -0.15
CA ILE A 59 -3.19 -7.79 -0.20
C ILE A 59 -2.60 -7.42 1.17
N CYS A 60 -3.39 -7.58 2.24
CA CYS A 60 -2.99 -7.22 3.59
C CYS A 60 -1.70 -7.93 4.01
N TYR A 61 -1.61 -9.24 3.76
CA TYR A 61 -0.47 -10.04 4.20
C TYR A 61 0.69 -10.03 3.20
N THR A 62 0.45 -9.98 1.89
CA THR A 62 1.54 -10.05 0.90
C THR A 62 2.40 -8.78 0.91
N ASP A 63 1.77 -7.61 0.88
CA ASP A 63 2.48 -6.34 0.66
C ASP A 63 3.05 -5.75 1.97
N PHE A 64 2.45 -6.07 3.12
CA PHE A 64 2.75 -5.41 4.38
C PHE A 64 3.41 -6.30 5.44
N ILE A 65 3.57 -7.61 5.23
CA ILE A 65 4.32 -8.50 6.16
C ILE A 65 5.68 -7.92 6.58
N PRO A 66 6.52 -7.37 5.67
CA PRO A 66 7.81 -6.81 6.07
C PRO A 66 7.67 -5.62 7.01
N LEU A 67 6.65 -4.77 6.79
CA LEU A 67 6.37 -3.60 7.62
C LEU A 67 5.79 -3.99 8.98
N ILE A 68 4.89 -4.98 9.01
CA ILE A 68 4.33 -5.57 10.24
C ILE A 68 5.47 -6.06 11.14
N LYS A 69 6.39 -6.85 10.58
CA LYS A 69 7.56 -7.37 11.31
C LYS A 69 8.50 -6.26 11.76
N LYS A 70 8.83 -5.33 10.85
CA LYS A 70 9.79 -4.25 11.14
C LYS A 70 9.32 -3.32 12.27
N LYS A 71 8.04 -2.95 12.27
CA LYS A 71 7.44 -2.03 13.26
C LYS A 71 6.80 -2.77 14.45
N ASN A 72 6.90 -4.10 14.49
CA ASN A 72 6.22 -4.95 15.48
C ASN A 72 4.73 -4.61 15.64
N ILE A 73 4.03 -4.40 14.53
CA ILE A 73 2.61 -4.03 14.56
C ILE A 73 1.77 -5.26 14.86
N ASN A 74 0.82 -5.12 15.79
CA ASN A 74 -0.26 -6.07 15.97
C ASN A 74 -1.28 -5.90 14.83
N PHE A 75 -1.15 -6.71 13.79
CA PHE A 75 -2.01 -6.63 12.61
C PHE A 75 -3.10 -7.70 12.64
N ARG A 76 -4.36 -7.29 12.45
CA ARG A 76 -5.52 -8.20 12.37
C ARG A 76 -6.36 -7.95 11.13
N PHE A 77 -6.78 -9.03 10.48
CA PHE A 77 -7.81 -9.01 9.46
C PHE A 77 -9.03 -9.78 9.99
N ILE A 78 -10.19 -9.12 10.02
CA ILE A 78 -11.45 -9.62 10.52
C ILE A 78 -12.44 -9.58 9.36
N SER A 79 -13.21 -10.65 9.20
CA SER A 79 -14.30 -10.72 8.23
C SER A 79 -15.44 -11.51 8.84
N ALA A 80 -16.68 -11.04 8.67
CA ALA A 80 -17.86 -11.74 9.19
C ALA A 80 -18.11 -13.10 8.50
N SER A 81 -17.64 -13.24 7.26
CA SER A 81 -17.68 -14.50 6.50
C SER A 81 -16.28 -14.86 6.00
N GLU A 82 -15.96 -16.17 5.94
CA GLU A 82 -14.69 -16.63 5.36
C GLU A 82 -14.61 -16.42 3.85
N HIS A 83 -15.76 -16.44 3.18
CA HIS A 83 -15.87 -16.31 1.73
C HIS A 83 -17.04 -15.40 1.38
N ILE A 84 -16.79 -14.39 0.54
CA ILE A 84 -17.83 -13.52 -0.01
C ILE A 84 -17.58 -13.40 -1.52
N LEU A 85 -18.44 -14.04 -2.30
CA LEU A 85 -18.40 -13.93 -3.76
C LEU A 85 -19.01 -12.59 -4.17
N ALA A 86 -18.20 -11.68 -4.71
CA ALA A 86 -18.62 -10.33 -5.10
C ALA A 86 -18.09 -9.97 -6.49
N TYR A 87 -18.77 -9.05 -7.15
CA TYR A 87 -18.26 -8.37 -8.33
C TYR A 87 -17.49 -7.12 -7.90
N PHE A 88 -16.20 -7.06 -8.18
CA PHE A 88 -15.37 -5.90 -7.85
C PHE A 88 -14.30 -5.67 -8.92
N ASP A 89 -13.75 -4.47 -8.97
CA ASP A 89 -12.58 -4.16 -9.80
C ASP A 89 -11.31 -4.39 -8.97
N PRO A 90 -10.51 -5.44 -9.26
CA PRO A 90 -9.35 -5.79 -8.44
C PRO A 90 -8.31 -4.69 -8.36
N ASP A 91 -8.09 -3.96 -9.47
CA ASP A 91 -7.10 -2.87 -9.51
C ASP A 91 -7.54 -1.72 -8.60
N LYS A 92 -8.84 -1.41 -8.57
CA LYS A 92 -9.38 -0.36 -7.69
C LYS A 92 -9.33 -0.77 -6.24
N ILE A 93 -9.78 -1.99 -5.90
CA ILE A 93 -9.75 -2.48 -4.52
C ILE A 93 -8.32 -2.55 -4.01
N ASN A 94 -7.38 -3.08 -4.79
CA ASN A 94 -5.95 -3.10 -4.43
C ASN A 94 -5.44 -1.69 -4.11
N LYS A 95 -5.70 -0.73 -5.01
CA LYS A 95 -5.27 0.66 -4.82
C LYS A 95 -5.89 1.31 -3.58
N ILE A 96 -7.16 1.03 -3.28
CA ILE A 96 -7.84 1.53 -2.08
C ILE A 96 -7.17 0.97 -0.83
N ILE A 97 -7.08 -0.35 -0.72
CA ILE A 97 -6.50 -1.04 0.45
C ILE A 97 -5.04 -0.61 0.66
N TYR A 98 -4.24 -0.54 -0.40
CA TYR A 98 -2.85 -0.10 -0.31
C TYR A 98 -2.72 1.34 0.19
N ASN A 99 -3.56 2.27 -0.28
CA ASN A 99 -3.53 3.66 0.20
C ASN A 99 -3.91 3.76 1.69
N LEU A 100 -4.93 3.01 2.12
CA LEU A 100 -5.36 3.00 3.51
C LEU A 100 -4.30 2.38 4.42
N LEU A 101 -3.82 1.18 4.08
CA LEU A 101 -2.81 0.49 4.87
C LEU A 101 -1.47 1.23 4.88
N SER A 102 -1.00 1.75 3.74
CA SER A 102 0.24 2.53 3.72
C SER A 102 0.17 3.76 4.64
N ASN A 103 -0.98 4.41 4.74
CA ASN A 103 -1.21 5.47 5.72
C ASN A 103 -1.22 4.93 7.15
N ALA A 104 -1.94 3.83 7.41
CA ALA A 104 -1.99 3.21 8.73
C ALA A 104 -0.59 2.83 9.24
N PHE A 105 0.24 2.17 8.42
CA PHE A 105 1.62 1.83 8.78
C PHE A 105 2.53 3.05 8.93
N LYS A 106 2.27 4.14 8.19
CA LYS A 106 3.05 5.37 8.30
C LYS A 106 2.80 6.08 9.63
N TYR A 107 1.54 6.12 10.08
CA TYR A 107 1.13 6.94 11.23
C TYR A 107 0.92 6.13 12.52
N THR A 108 0.93 4.81 12.47
CA THR A 108 0.92 3.97 13.68
C THR A 108 2.33 3.80 14.21
N ASN A 109 2.53 4.06 15.50
CA ASN A 109 3.82 3.87 16.17
C ASN A 109 4.21 2.38 16.25
N ASP A 110 5.49 2.12 16.47
CA ASP A 110 6.00 0.76 16.64
C ASP A 110 5.32 0.09 17.85
N GLY A 111 4.96 -1.20 17.71
CA GLY A 111 4.17 -1.91 18.73
C GLY A 111 2.67 -1.60 18.72
N GLY A 112 2.20 -0.68 17.85
CA GLY A 112 0.79 -0.32 17.73
C GLY A 112 -0.07 -1.41 17.07
N THR A 113 -1.37 -1.15 16.97
CA THR A 113 -2.35 -2.08 16.38
C THR A 113 -2.94 -1.50 15.10
N ILE A 114 -3.07 -2.33 14.07
CA ILE A 114 -3.80 -2.01 12.83
C ILE A 114 -4.79 -3.14 12.57
N GLU A 115 -6.05 -2.78 12.32
CA GLU A 115 -7.12 -3.73 12.07
C GLU A 115 -7.84 -3.39 10.76
N VAL A 116 -8.13 -4.43 9.98
CA VAL A 116 -8.98 -4.36 8.79
C VAL A 116 -10.19 -5.24 9.05
N GLU A 117 -11.38 -4.65 8.97
CA GLU A 117 -12.66 -5.33 9.14
C GLU A 117 -13.47 -5.25 7.84
N LEU A 118 -14.00 -6.40 7.40
CA LEU A 118 -14.79 -6.56 6.18
C LEU A 118 -16.19 -7.12 6.49
#